data_AF-A0A7V8XSJ3-F1
#
_entry.id   AF-A0A7V8XSJ3-F1
#
_cell.length_a   1.000
_cell.length_b   1.000
_cell.length_c   1.000
_cell.angle_alpha   90.00
_cell.angle_beta   90.00
_cell.angle_gamma   90.00
#
_symmetry.space_group_name_H-M   'P 1'
#
loop_
_entity.id
_entity.type
_entity.pdbx_description
1 polymer ?
#
loop_
_entity_poly.entity_id
_entity_poly.type
_entity_poly.pdbx_seq_one_letter_code
_entity_poly.pdbx_strand_id
1 'polypeptide(L)' 'HYYRVQGPTFLIEYDNTQNDANHIHSVWRDFGNDFGRDLLRDHYKTAVH' A
#
# COMPACT_ATOMS: atom_id res chain seq x y z
N HIS A 1 19.56 -1.54 -3.00
CA HIS A 1 19.08 -2.71 -2.23
C HIS A 1 17.62 -3.00 -2.52
N TYR A 2 17.21 -4.27 -2.58
CA TYR A 2 15.82 -4.68 -2.86
C TYR A 2 15.37 -5.71 -1.83
N TYR A 3 14.18 -5.51 -1.26
CA TYR A 3 13.57 -6.42 -0.29
C TYR A 3 12.07 -6.54 -0.53
N ARG A 4 11.54 -7.75 -0.37
CA ARG A 4 10.11 -8.04 -0.40
C ARG A 4 9.75 -8.92 0.79
N VAL A 5 8.76 -8.49 1.55
CA VAL A 5 8.17 -9.28 2.63
C VAL A 5 6.70 -9.49 2.28
N GLN A 6 6.32 -10.76 2.15
CA GLN A 6 4.96 -11.14 1.79
C GLN A 6 4.40 -12.12 2.81
N GLY A 7 3.29 -11.71 3.42
CA GLY A 7 2.43 -12.58 4.21
C GLY A 7 1.18 -12.99 3.41
N PRO A 8 0.28 -13.77 4.02
CA PRO A 8 -0.97 -14.18 3.38
C PRO A 8 -2.00 -13.04 3.23
N THR A 9 -1.82 -11.92 3.93
CA THR A 9 -2.79 -10.81 3.98
C THR A 9 -2.26 -9.49 3.43
N PHE A 10 -0.95 -9.35 3.28
CA PHE A 10 -0.33 -8.11 2.80
C PHE A 10 1.05 -8.35 2.18
N LEU A 11 1.51 -7.33 1.47
CA LEU A 11 2.84 -7.24 0.87
C LEU A 11 3.47 -5.88 1.20
N ILE A 12 4.76 -5.91 1.54
CA ILE A 12 5.62 -4.73 1.56
C ILE A 12 6.77 -4.96 0.58
N GLU A 13 7.02 -3.95 -0.25
CA GLU A 13 8.12 -3.91 -1.21
C GLU A 13 8.98 -2.68 -0.96
N TYR A 14 10.29 -2.87 -1.04
CA TYR A 14 11.31 -1.83 -0.91
C TYR A 14 12.30 -1.96 -2.06
N ASP A 15 12.49 -0.87 -2.79
CA ASP A 15 13.49 -0.75 -3.85
C ASP A 15 14.30 0.53 -3.65
N ASN A 16 15.61 0.36 -3.56
CA ASN A 16 16.60 1.43 -3.53
C ASN A 16 17.80 1.04 -4.41
N THR A 17 17.54 0.65 -5.64
CA THR A 17 18.58 0.22 -6.60
C THR A 17 18.92 1.28 -7.65
N GLN A 18 18.08 2.31 -7.80
CA GLN A 18 18.21 3.35 -8.83
C GLN A 18 19.04 4.54 -8.32
N ASN A 19 19.60 5.34 -9.25
CA ASN A 19 20.28 6.61 -8.97
C ASN A 19 21.28 6.56 -7.81
N ASP A 20 22.16 5.54 -7.79
CA ASP A 20 23.13 5.34 -6.70
C ASP A 20 22.50 5.30 -5.29
N ALA A 21 21.32 4.71 -5.21
CA ALA A 21 20.53 4.58 -3.99
C ALA A 21 20.16 5.92 -3.30
N ASN A 22 20.03 7.00 -4.08
CA ASN A 22 19.79 8.35 -3.54
C ASN A 22 18.33 8.64 -3.14
N HIS A 23 17.38 7.77 -3.48
CA HIS A 23 16.00 7.83 -3.02
C HIS A 23 15.38 6.44 -3.07
N ILE A 24 14.36 6.22 -2.24
CA ILE A 24 13.71 4.92 -2.11
C ILE A 24 12.33 4.93 -2.75
N HIS A 25 11.96 3.80 -3.35
CA HIS A 25 10.58 3.45 -3.69
C HIS A 25 10.10 2.38 -2.71
N SER A 26 8.90 2.56 -2.17
CA SER A 26 8.28 1.53 -1.35
C SER A 26 6.79 1.45 -1.61
N VAL A 27 6.28 0.22 -1.59
CA VAL A 27 4.86 -0.08 -1.75
C VAL A 27 4.41 -0.88 -0.54
N TRP A 28 3.26 -0.51 0.01
CA TRP A 28 2.51 -1.33 0.94
C TRP A 28 1.15 -1.65 0.33
N ARG A 29 0.82 -2.94 0.29
CA ARG A 29 -0.42 -3.47 -0.27
C ARG A 29 -1.13 -4.34 0.77
N ASP A 30 -2.39 -4.01 1.08
CA ASP A 30 -3.29 -4.87 1.86
C ASP A 30 -4.18 -5.65 0.86
N PHE A 31 -4.19 -6.98 0.91
CA PHE A 31 -4.93 -7.78 -0.06
C PHE A 31 -6.44 -7.73 0.14
N GLY A 32 -6.91 -7.44 1.36
CA GLY A 32 -8.34 -7.29 1.65
C GLY A 32 -8.88 -5.90 1.33
N ASN A 33 -8.00 -4.91 1.20
CA ASN A 33 -8.33 -3.48 1.08
C ASN A 33 -7.54 -2.80 -0.02
N ASP A 34 -7.20 -3.60 -1.01
CA ASP A 34 -6.33 -3.16 -2.08
C ASP A 34 -6.97 -1.93 -2.74
N PHE A 35 -6.16 -0.90 -3.00
CA PHE A 35 -6.62 0.40 -3.52
C PHE A 35 -7.51 1.22 -2.57
N GLY A 36 -7.35 1.04 -1.27
CA GLY A 36 -8.15 1.71 -0.27
C GLY A 36 -9.38 0.87 0.03
N ARG A 37 -9.52 0.46 1.29
CA ARG A 37 -10.82 0.03 1.82
C ARG A 37 -11.85 1.10 1.49
N ASP A 38 -13.12 0.74 1.48
CA ASP A 38 -14.23 1.53 0.91
C ASP A 38 -14.60 2.77 1.78
N LEU A 39 -13.60 3.59 2.13
CA LEU A 39 -13.66 4.76 3.01
C LEU A 39 -14.66 5.79 2.50
N LEU A 40 -14.76 5.91 1.18
CA LEU A 40 -15.78 6.72 0.55
C LEU A 40 -17.18 6.10 0.70
N ARG A 41 -17.31 4.78 0.62
CA ARG A 41 -18.59 4.09 0.84
C ARG A 41 -19.07 4.18 2.28
N ASP A 42 -18.16 4.14 3.24
CA ASP A 42 -18.55 4.33 4.64
C ASP A 42 -18.93 5.80 4.92
N HIS A 43 -18.33 6.76 4.21
CA HIS A 43 -18.77 8.15 4.23
C HIS A 43 -20.24 8.31 3.74
N TYR A 44 -20.67 7.65 2.66
CA TYR A 44 -22.06 7.69 2.19
C TYR A 44 -23.07 7.00 3.11
N LYS A 45 -22.67 5.93 3.81
CA LYS A 45 -23.57 5.24 4.75
C LYS A 45 -23.91 6.09 5.98
N THR A 46 -23.10 7.10 6.27
CA THR A 46 -23.14 7.87 7.51
C THR A 46 -23.43 9.35 7.29
N ALA A 47 -23.18 9.87 6.09
CA ALA A 47 -23.59 11.21 5.70
C ALA A 47 -25.11 11.27 5.57
N VAL A 48 -25.75 12.08 6.41
CA VAL A 48 -27.14 12.49 6.23
C VAL A 48 -27.16 13.49 5.07
N HIS A 49 -27.88 13.16 3.99
CA HIS A 49 -28.16 14.06 2.88
C HIS A 49 -29.48 14.81 3.11
#